data_AF-A0A2M8WSF1-F1
#
_entry.id   AF-A0A2M8WSF1-F1
#
_cell.length_a   1.000
_cell.length_b   1.000
_cell.length_c   1.000
_cell.angle_alpha   90.00
_cell.angle_beta   90.00
_cell.angle_gamma   90.00
#
_symmetry.space_group_name_H-M   'P 1'
#
loop_
_entity.id
_entity.type
_entity.pdbx_description
1 polymer ?
#
loop_
_entity_poly.entity_id
_entity_poly.type
_entity_poly.pdbx_seq_one_letter_code
_entity_poly.pdbx_strand_id
1 'polypeptide(L)'
;MMEGVKPQSTPSTPSTDPSAVPTAAREHADDLARFVEASPSSFHAAEEVARRVTGAGFVRLAETDAWPGGPGRFVVVRDGSVIAWVVPDGASPTTPVTVLGAHTDSPGFRLKPRPTTGAHGWLQAGVEVYGGPVLASWLDRELELAGRVVVRDRAGQVGGRPRGTRELLVRTGPMLRVPHLAIHLDRSVNDSLALDKQRHTQPVWGLGDPREHDVLAEVVRGVVGADATVDPDDVLGYDLAVADTQAPRTFGAGGALLASGRLDNLLSVHAGLVALLAHAGAGPDHAADRIAVLAAFDHEEIGSSSRSGAAGPFLEDVLDRVQAGLGASAEDVRRARAASLVVSSDVGHSVHPNHAERHDPANHPVAGGGPILKINANQRYASDAVGIAAWEAACAAAGVPSQAFVSNNAIPCGSTIGPITATRLGLRTVDVGAAILSMHSARELTAVVDPWYLSRAMRAALLG
;
A
#
# COMPACT_ATOMS: atom_id res chain seq x y z
N MET A 1 -46.50 -31.29 -17.90
CA MET A 1 -45.87 -31.60 -16.60
C MET A 1 -44.49 -30.98 -16.63
N MET A 2 -44.34 -29.81 -16.01
CA MET A 2 -43.05 -29.12 -15.88
C MET A 2 -42.40 -29.61 -14.58
N GLU A 3 -41.22 -30.22 -14.70
CA GLU A 3 -40.40 -30.60 -13.55
C GLU A 3 -39.88 -29.35 -12.85
N GLY A 4 -40.15 -29.26 -11.55
CA GLY A 4 -39.75 -28.14 -10.71
C GLY A 4 -38.25 -28.09 -10.50
N VAL A 5 -37.67 -26.94 -10.81
CA VAL A 5 -36.30 -26.57 -10.42
C VAL A 5 -36.24 -26.54 -8.88
N LYS A 6 -35.39 -27.40 -8.30
CA LYS A 6 -35.09 -27.36 -6.86
C LYS A 6 -34.32 -26.07 -6.54
N PRO A 7 -34.66 -25.34 -5.47
CA PRO A 7 -33.87 -24.18 -5.05
C PRO A 7 -32.45 -24.61 -4.68
N GLN A 8 -31.46 -23.90 -5.22
CA GLN A 8 -30.06 -24.01 -4.83
C GLN A 8 -29.92 -23.65 -3.35
N SER A 9 -29.17 -24.46 -2.61
CA SER A 9 -28.82 -24.23 -1.21
C SER A 9 -28.17 -22.87 -1.04
N THR A 10 -28.72 -22.05 -0.14
CA THR A 10 -28.04 -20.87 0.39
C THR A 10 -26.68 -21.29 0.96
N PRO A 11 -25.61 -20.50 0.73
CA PRO A 11 -24.33 -20.78 1.37
C PRO A 11 -24.53 -20.73 2.88
N SER A 12 -24.13 -21.81 3.54
CA SER A 12 -24.12 -21.90 5.00
C SER A 12 -23.32 -20.74 5.57
N THR A 13 -23.93 -20.01 6.51
CA THR A 13 -23.26 -19.00 7.31
C THR A 13 -21.94 -19.58 7.86
N PRO A 14 -20.79 -18.91 7.70
CA PRO A 14 -19.55 -19.41 8.26
C PRO A 14 -19.71 -19.57 9.77
N SER A 15 -19.22 -20.69 10.28
CA SER A 15 -19.20 -21.03 11.71
C SER A 15 -18.67 -19.85 12.53
N THR A 16 -19.50 -19.35 13.45
CA THR A 16 -19.15 -18.34 14.44
C THR A 16 -18.49 -18.97 15.66
N ASP A 17 -17.47 -19.81 15.46
CA ASP A 17 -16.60 -20.19 16.57
C ASP A 17 -15.49 -19.11 16.73
N PRO A 18 -15.59 -18.22 17.74
CA PRO A 18 -14.53 -17.26 18.07
C PRO A 18 -13.26 -17.94 18.63
N SER A 19 -13.19 -19.27 18.63
CA SER A 19 -11.97 -20.06 18.83
C SER A 19 -11.61 -20.80 17.52
N ALA A 20 -10.47 -20.59 16.88
CA ALA A 20 -9.33 -19.73 17.15
C ALA A 20 -8.83 -19.22 15.80
N VAL A 21 -8.69 -17.90 15.64
CA VAL A 21 -7.87 -17.32 14.57
C VAL A 21 -6.59 -18.16 14.49
N PRO A 22 -6.19 -18.70 13.31
CA PRO A 22 -5.02 -19.56 13.25
C PRO A 22 -3.78 -18.86 13.82
N THR A 23 -2.90 -19.58 14.52
CA THR A 23 -1.68 -18.96 15.08
C THR A 23 -0.85 -18.30 13.99
N ALA A 24 -0.73 -18.93 12.82
CA ALA A 24 -0.07 -18.35 11.66
C ALA A 24 -0.73 -17.05 11.16
N ALA A 25 -2.06 -16.92 11.30
CA ALA A 25 -2.76 -15.68 10.96
C ALA A 25 -2.47 -14.56 11.98
N ARG A 26 -2.39 -14.89 13.27
CA ARG A 26 -1.95 -13.93 14.32
C ARG A 26 -0.51 -13.47 14.08
N GLU A 27 0.40 -14.40 13.83
CA GLU A 27 1.81 -14.08 13.53
C GLU A 27 1.94 -13.21 12.28
N HIS A 28 1.13 -13.48 11.25
CA HIS A 28 1.07 -12.66 10.05
C HIS A 28 0.55 -11.24 10.34
N ALA A 29 -0.50 -11.10 11.16
CA ALA A 29 -1.02 -9.79 11.57
C ALA A 29 -0.03 -9.01 12.45
N ASP A 30 0.71 -9.68 13.34
CA ASP A 30 1.79 -9.05 14.12
C ASP A 30 2.93 -8.59 13.20
N ASP A 31 3.22 -9.33 12.13
CA ASP A 31 4.20 -8.91 11.14
C ASP A 31 3.74 -7.74 10.27
N LEU A 32 2.46 -7.73 9.88
CA LEU A 32 1.81 -6.59 9.22
C LEU A 32 1.85 -5.35 10.13
N ALA A 33 1.55 -5.51 11.42
CA ALA A 33 1.62 -4.41 12.39
C ALA A 33 3.03 -3.78 12.44
N ARG A 34 4.08 -4.60 12.53
CA ARG A 34 5.47 -4.13 12.47
C ARG A 34 5.81 -3.48 11.13
N PHE A 35 5.31 -4.02 10.02
CA PHE A 35 5.52 -3.45 8.69
C PHE A 35 4.90 -2.05 8.58
N VAL A 36 3.65 -1.88 9.02
CA VAL A 36 2.98 -0.58 9.00
C VAL A 36 3.68 0.41 9.93
N GLU A 37 4.08 0.00 11.14
CA GLU A 37 4.78 0.87 12.10
C GLU A 37 6.15 1.36 11.59
N ALA A 38 6.85 0.53 10.81
CA ALA A 38 8.07 0.90 10.12
C ALA A 38 7.83 1.80 8.88
N SER A 39 6.59 1.93 8.43
CA SER A 39 6.20 2.52 7.14
C SER A 39 5.25 3.72 7.28
N PRO A 40 5.62 4.81 7.99
CA PRO A 40 4.77 5.99 8.16
C PRO A 40 4.52 6.82 6.88
N SER A 41 5.25 6.57 5.80
CA SER A 41 5.06 7.18 4.49
C SER A 41 5.39 6.19 3.37
N SER A 42 5.03 6.51 2.12
CA SER A 42 5.38 5.70 0.94
C SER A 42 6.87 5.43 0.83
N PHE A 43 7.72 6.45 1.05
CA PHE A 43 9.19 6.30 1.10
C PHE A 43 9.67 5.26 2.12
N HIS A 44 9.09 5.26 3.33
CA HIS A 44 9.45 4.28 4.36
C HIS A 44 8.92 2.88 4.00
N ALA A 45 7.73 2.78 3.40
CA ALA A 45 7.19 1.51 2.94
C ALA A 45 8.08 0.87 1.86
N ALA A 46 8.50 1.64 0.86
CA ALA A 46 9.39 1.18 -0.19
C ALA A 46 10.76 0.72 0.35
N GLU A 47 11.35 1.51 1.25
CA GLU A 47 12.62 1.14 1.90
C GLU A 47 12.48 -0.07 2.83
N GLU A 48 11.35 -0.24 3.53
CA GLU A 48 11.11 -1.41 4.38
C GLU A 48 10.93 -2.70 3.56
N VAL A 49 10.24 -2.64 2.42
CA VAL A 49 10.19 -3.74 1.45
C VAL A 49 11.61 -4.08 0.98
N ALA A 50 12.37 -3.09 0.52
CA ALA A 50 13.73 -3.27 0.03
C ALA A 50 14.66 -3.86 1.09
N ARG A 51 14.56 -3.39 2.34
CA ARG A 51 15.33 -3.90 3.48
C ARG A 51 15.01 -5.36 3.75
N ARG A 52 13.73 -5.74 3.78
CA ARG A 52 13.30 -7.13 4.06
C ARG A 52 13.75 -8.10 2.97
N VAL A 53 13.55 -7.76 1.68
CA VAL A 53 13.99 -8.64 0.58
C VAL A 53 15.52 -8.72 0.48
N THR A 54 16.23 -7.62 0.73
CA THR A 54 17.71 -7.63 0.77
C THR A 54 18.22 -8.52 1.91
N GLY A 55 17.57 -8.47 3.08
CA GLY A 55 17.83 -9.37 4.19
C GLY A 55 17.59 -10.85 3.86
N ALA A 56 16.78 -11.13 2.83
CA ALA A 56 16.52 -12.46 2.29
C ALA A 56 17.37 -12.80 1.05
N GLY A 57 18.42 -12.02 0.76
CA GLY A 57 19.39 -12.29 -0.30
C GLY A 57 19.05 -11.71 -1.68
N PHE A 58 18.10 -10.79 -1.77
CA PHE A 58 17.87 -10.03 -3.00
C PHE A 58 18.97 -8.99 -3.19
N VAL A 59 19.38 -8.75 -4.43
CA VAL A 59 20.36 -7.72 -4.78
C VAL A 59 19.63 -6.41 -5.08
N ARG A 60 19.93 -5.36 -4.31
CA ARG A 60 19.44 -4.01 -4.58
C ARG A 60 20.15 -3.42 -5.80
N LEU A 61 19.38 -2.98 -6.79
CA LEU A 61 19.87 -2.39 -8.03
C LEU A 61 19.61 -0.88 -8.04
N ALA A 62 20.46 -0.14 -8.74
CA ALA A 62 20.22 1.26 -9.09
C ALA A 62 19.73 1.36 -10.54
N GLU A 63 18.78 2.24 -10.80
CA GLU A 63 18.22 2.42 -12.14
C GLU A 63 19.25 2.96 -13.15
N THR A 64 20.25 3.71 -12.65
CA THR A 64 21.34 4.30 -13.43
C THR A 64 22.41 3.30 -13.87
N ASP A 65 22.45 2.12 -13.25
CA ASP A 65 23.49 1.13 -13.50
C ASP A 65 23.04 0.12 -14.56
N ALA A 66 23.99 -0.54 -15.21
CA ALA A 66 23.71 -1.75 -15.97
C ALA A 66 23.25 -2.86 -15.01
N TRP A 67 22.22 -3.62 -15.41
CA TRP A 67 21.70 -4.71 -14.58
C TRP A 67 22.28 -6.07 -14.98
N PRO A 68 22.47 -6.99 -14.03
CA PRO A 68 22.81 -8.37 -14.36
C PRO A 68 21.70 -9.03 -15.18
N GLY A 69 22.08 -9.83 -16.18
CA GLY A 69 21.17 -10.67 -16.93
C GLY A 69 21.01 -12.06 -16.31
N GLY A 70 19.97 -12.79 -16.70
CA GLY A 70 19.72 -14.16 -16.27
C GLY A 70 19.05 -14.32 -14.89
N PRO A 71 19.11 -15.54 -14.32
CA PRO A 71 18.45 -15.88 -13.06
C PRO A 71 18.96 -15.08 -11.86
N GLY A 72 18.08 -14.85 -10.88
CA GLY A 72 18.44 -14.13 -9.67
C GLY A 72 17.25 -13.48 -8.96
N ARG A 73 17.56 -12.71 -7.91
CA ARG A 73 16.58 -12.05 -7.05
C ARG A 73 17.00 -10.61 -6.86
N PHE A 74 16.12 -9.68 -7.20
CA PHE A 74 16.50 -8.28 -7.34
C PHE A 74 15.43 -7.36 -6.79
N VAL A 75 15.84 -6.17 -6.35
CA VAL A 75 14.93 -5.10 -5.92
C VAL A 75 15.43 -3.76 -6.40
N VAL A 76 14.52 -2.90 -6.81
CA VAL A 76 14.79 -1.49 -7.15
C VAL A 76 13.75 -0.59 -6.50
N VAL A 77 14.21 0.54 -5.98
CA VAL A 77 13.38 1.57 -5.34
C VAL A 77 13.44 2.83 -6.18
N ARG A 78 12.27 3.42 -6.44
CA ARG A 78 12.11 4.70 -7.14
C ARG A 78 11.18 5.58 -6.31
N ASP A 79 11.73 6.56 -5.59
CA ASP A 79 10.98 7.41 -4.68
C ASP A 79 10.20 6.56 -3.66
N GLY A 80 8.87 6.75 -3.52
CA GLY A 80 8.01 5.93 -2.67
C GLY A 80 7.60 4.58 -3.26
N SER A 81 8.12 4.18 -4.42
CA SER A 81 7.77 2.91 -5.08
C SER A 81 8.88 1.88 -5.02
N VAL A 82 8.51 0.60 -5.05
CA VAL A 82 9.45 -0.51 -5.01
C VAL A 82 8.99 -1.65 -5.92
N ILE A 83 9.93 -2.22 -6.68
CA ILE A 83 9.70 -3.42 -7.47
C ILE A 83 10.76 -4.46 -7.09
N ALA A 84 10.31 -5.63 -6.64
CA ALA A 84 11.16 -6.77 -6.30
C ALA A 84 10.74 -7.98 -7.12
N TRP A 85 11.70 -8.77 -7.61
CA TRP A 85 11.39 -9.90 -8.48
C TRP A 85 12.37 -11.06 -8.36
N VAL A 86 11.91 -12.23 -8.80
CA VAL A 86 12.66 -13.48 -8.87
C VAL A 86 12.63 -13.99 -10.31
N VAL A 87 13.80 -14.15 -10.92
CA VAL A 87 13.99 -14.79 -12.22
C VAL A 87 14.45 -16.24 -11.97
N PRO A 88 13.66 -17.26 -12.38
CA PRO A 88 14.03 -18.66 -12.15
C PRO A 88 15.17 -19.12 -13.06
N ASP A 89 15.88 -20.18 -12.66
CA ASP A 89 17.04 -20.72 -13.41
C ASP A 89 16.71 -21.14 -14.85
N GLY A 90 15.47 -21.62 -15.06
CA GLY A 90 14.96 -22.02 -16.38
C GLY A 90 14.34 -20.90 -17.20
N ALA A 91 14.49 -19.62 -16.80
CA ALA A 91 13.91 -18.50 -17.52
C ALA A 91 14.47 -18.40 -18.95
N SER A 92 13.59 -18.07 -19.88
CA SER A 92 13.81 -17.95 -21.31
C SER A 92 13.30 -16.59 -21.82
N PRO A 93 13.67 -16.16 -23.04
CA PRO A 93 13.13 -14.94 -23.66
C PRO A 93 11.62 -14.75 -23.61
N THR A 94 10.85 -15.85 -23.57
CA THR A 94 9.38 -15.82 -23.58
C THR A 94 8.75 -16.18 -22.24
N THR A 95 9.54 -16.30 -21.18
CA THR A 95 9.03 -16.64 -19.86
C THR A 95 8.05 -15.56 -19.39
N PRO A 96 6.80 -15.93 -19.04
CA PRO A 96 5.80 -14.98 -18.60
C PRO A 96 6.14 -14.42 -17.22
N VAL A 97 5.56 -13.27 -16.90
CA VAL A 97 5.63 -12.68 -15.56
C VAL A 97 4.30 -12.85 -14.85
N THR A 98 4.35 -13.00 -13.53
CA THR A 98 3.20 -12.68 -12.69
C THR A 98 3.54 -11.61 -11.68
N VAL A 99 2.80 -10.51 -11.78
CA VAL A 99 2.97 -9.30 -10.99
C VAL A 99 1.92 -9.27 -9.90
N LEU A 100 2.35 -9.20 -8.65
CA LEU A 100 1.54 -8.77 -7.51
C LEU A 100 1.64 -7.24 -7.45
N GLY A 101 0.60 -6.55 -7.92
CA GLY A 101 0.52 -5.09 -7.91
C GLY A 101 -0.14 -4.60 -6.63
N ALA A 102 0.39 -3.56 -6.00
CA ALA A 102 -0.21 -2.87 -4.86
C ALA A 102 0.23 -1.39 -4.84
N HIS A 103 -0.17 -0.63 -3.81
CA HIS A 103 0.27 0.75 -3.62
C HIS A 103 0.74 1.04 -2.19
N THR A 104 1.64 2.00 -2.05
CA THR A 104 2.41 2.31 -0.83
C THR A 104 1.95 3.58 -0.13
N ASP A 105 1.17 4.42 -0.82
CA ASP A 105 0.62 5.64 -0.26
C ASP A 105 -0.72 5.39 0.43
N SER A 106 -1.14 6.40 1.19
CA SER A 106 -2.44 6.41 1.86
C SER A 106 -2.94 7.85 1.96
N PRO A 107 -4.25 8.08 2.04
CA PRO A 107 -4.81 9.41 2.21
C PRO A 107 -4.42 10.03 3.55
N GLY A 108 -4.31 11.36 3.59
CA GLY A 108 -3.96 12.08 4.80
C GLY A 108 -3.55 13.51 4.51
N PHE A 109 -2.41 13.92 5.06
CA PHE A 109 -1.89 15.28 4.88
C PHE A 109 -0.42 15.30 4.51
N ARG A 110 -0.01 16.32 3.73
CA ARG A 110 1.38 16.58 3.36
C ARG A 110 1.80 17.97 3.84
N LEU A 111 3.07 18.12 4.22
CA LEU A 111 3.61 19.39 4.72
C LEU A 111 3.82 20.39 3.56
N LYS A 112 3.33 21.63 3.71
CA LYS A 112 3.45 22.68 2.69
C LYS A 112 4.85 23.32 2.63
N PRO A 113 5.23 24.02 1.54
CA PRO A 113 6.56 24.64 1.38
C PRO A 113 6.92 25.76 2.37
N ARG A 114 5.93 26.42 2.99
CA ARG A 114 6.14 27.38 4.10
C ARG A 114 5.38 26.87 5.32
N PRO A 115 5.95 25.88 6.02
CA PRO A 115 5.16 25.03 6.90
C PRO A 115 5.01 25.59 8.31
N THR A 116 5.93 26.45 8.77
CA THR A 116 5.81 27.05 10.10
C THR A 116 4.74 28.14 10.07
N THR A 117 3.62 27.88 10.74
CA THR A 117 2.52 28.84 10.91
C THR A 117 2.10 28.87 12.37
N GLY A 118 1.14 29.72 12.73
CA GLY A 118 0.64 29.77 14.09
C GLY A 118 -0.41 30.85 14.30
N ALA A 119 -1.18 30.68 15.36
CA ALA A 119 -2.23 31.62 15.76
C ALA A 119 -2.49 31.50 17.27
N HIS A 120 -2.84 32.61 17.92
CA HIS A 120 -3.31 32.63 19.31
C HIS A 120 -2.36 31.93 20.31
N GLY A 121 -1.04 32.06 20.11
CA GLY A 121 0.00 31.46 20.96
C GLY A 121 0.32 29.99 20.65
N TRP A 122 -0.28 29.41 19.60
CA TRP A 122 0.00 28.06 19.14
C TRP A 122 0.89 28.06 17.90
N LEU A 123 1.88 27.17 17.88
CA LEU A 123 2.63 26.81 16.70
C LEU A 123 1.86 25.75 15.93
N GLN A 124 1.74 25.93 14.62
CA GLN A 124 1.04 25.04 13.71
C GLN A 124 1.95 24.60 12.56
N ALA A 125 1.70 23.41 12.04
CA ALA A 125 2.31 22.94 10.81
C ALA A 125 1.31 23.12 9.67
N GLY A 126 1.68 23.91 8.67
CA GLY A 126 0.90 24.15 7.47
C GLY A 126 0.85 22.89 6.61
N VAL A 127 -0.33 22.30 6.47
CA VAL A 127 -0.54 21.06 5.70
C VAL A 127 -1.57 21.22 4.59
N GLU A 128 -1.43 20.40 3.55
CA GLU A 128 -2.42 20.18 2.50
C GLU A 128 -3.02 18.77 2.57
N VAL A 129 -4.23 18.61 2.03
CA VAL A 129 -4.91 17.31 1.97
C VAL A 129 -4.35 16.50 0.80
N TYR A 130 -3.99 15.25 1.07
CA TYR A 130 -3.52 14.28 0.08
C TYR A 130 -4.52 13.12 -0.03
N GLY A 131 -4.94 12.77 -1.24
CA GLY A 131 -5.96 11.75 -1.48
C GLY A 131 -7.36 12.14 -0.94
N GLY A 132 -8.16 11.13 -0.61
CA GLY A 132 -9.52 11.29 -0.09
C GLY A 132 -9.70 10.86 1.39
N PRO A 133 -9.01 11.47 2.38
CA PRO A 133 -9.07 11.02 3.76
C PRO A 133 -10.42 11.33 4.41
N VAL A 134 -10.84 10.46 5.34
CA VAL A 134 -11.94 10.77 6.27
C VAL A 134 -11.44 11.76 7.32
N LEU A 135 -11.57 13.08 7.03
CA LEU A 135 -10.97 14.16 7.84
C LEU A 135 -11.26 14.05 9.35
N ALA A 136 -12.49 13.70 9.72
CA ALA A 136 -12.90 13.57 11.12
C ALA A 136 -12.09 12.53 11.90
N SER A 137 -11.60 11.48 11.22
CA SER A 137 -10.80 10.43 11.85
C SER A 137 -9.41 10.90 12.29
N TRP A 138 -8.92 12.03 11.76
CA TRP A 138 -7.61 12.60 12.07
C TRP A 138 -7.62 13.58 13.24
N LEU A 139 -8.81 13.95 13.72
CA LEU A 139 -8.94 14.77 14.91
C LEU A 139 -8.46 13.99 16.13
N ASP A 140 -7.88 14.71 17.07
CA ASP A 140 -7.57 14.23 18.41
C ASP A 140 -6.64 13.01 18.48
N ARG A 141 -5.73 12.88 17.51
CA ARG A 141 -4.65 11.88 17.48
C ARG A 141 -3.27 12.51 17.69
N GLU A 142 -2.36 11.72 18.26
CA GLU A 142 -0.93 11.99 18.23
C GLU A 142 -0.37 11.58 16.87
N LEU A 143 0.13 12.56 16.13
CA LEU A 143 0.56 12.42 14.74
C LEU A 143 2.07 12.70 14.62
N GLU A 144 2.72 12.09 13.63
CA GLU A 144 4.11 12.36 13.27
C GLU A 144 4.22 12.95 11.86
N LEU A 145 5.32 13.66 11.60
CA LEU A 145 5.79 13.92 10.24
C LEU A 145 6.80 12.84 9.86
N ALA A 146 6.58 12.22 8.70
CA ALA A 146 7.49 11.24 8.15
C ALA A 146 7.60 11.33 6.64
N GLY A 147 8.79 11.09 6.12
CA GLY A 147 9.03 11.06 4.68
C GLY A 147 10.51 11.21 4.39
N ARG A 148 10.83 12.04 3.39
CA ARG A 148 12.21 12.33 3.03
C ARG A 148 12.52 13.82 3.08
N VAL A 149 13.79 14.12 3.34
CA VAL A 149 14.40 15.44 3.13
C VAL A 149 15.59 15.28 2.19
N VAL A 150 15.78 16.24 1.30
CA VAL A 150 16.96 16.33 0.43
C VAL A 150 17.81 17.48 0.94
N VAL A 151 19.01 17.15 1.39
CA VAL A 151 19.94 18.11 2.00
C VAL A 151 21.16 18.32 1.13
N ARG A 152 21.78 19.49 1.28
CA ARG A 152 23.09 19.79 0.70
C ARG A 152 24.16 18.87 1.31
N ASP A 153 24.97 18.23 0.47
CA ASP A 153 26.07 17.40 0.96
C ASP A 153 27.31 18.26 1.26
N ARG A 154 27.55 18.50 2.56
CA ARG A 154 28.75 19.21 3.06
C ARG A 154 29.97 18.29 3.23
N ALA A 155 29.82 16.96 3.21
CA ALA A 155 30.94 16.02 3.37
C ALA A 155 31.80 15.91 2.10
N GLY A 156 31.23 16.20 0.92
CA GLY A 156 31.94 16.20 -0.37
C GLY A 156 32.70 17.49 -0.74
N GLN A 157 33.02 18.38 0.21
CA GLN A 157 33.60 19.68 -0.09
C GLN A 157 35.04 19.61 -0.65
N VAL A 158 35.28 20.29 -1.78
CA VAL A 158 36.62 20.70 -2.25
C VAL A 158 36.59 22.22 -2.48
N GLY A 159 37.46 22.97 -1.80
CA GLY A 159 37.52 24.43 -1.94
C GLY A 159 36.30 25.20 -1.37
N GLY A 160 35.60 24.62 -0.39
CA GLY A 160 34.47 25.27 0.30
C GLY A 160 33.12 25.26 -0.45
N ARG A 161 33.00 24.51 -1.56
CA ARG A 161 31.73 24.34 -2.29
C ARG A 161 31.18 22.91 -2.13
N PRO A 162 29.88 22.73 -1.82
CA PRO A 162 29.23 21.42 -1.76
C PRO A 162 29.20 20.75 -3.14
N ARG A 163 29.30 19.42 -3.19
CA ARG A 163 29.41 18.64 -4.45
C ARG A 163 28.19 17.78 -4.79
N GLY A 164 27.09 17.90 -4.07
CA GLY A 164 25.88 17.13 -4.35
C GLY A 164 24.77 17.32 -3.32
N THR A 165 23.76 16.47 -3.43
CA THR A 165 22.66 16.34 -2.48
C THR A 165 22.64 14.95 -1.88
N ARG A 166 22.12 14.85 -0.65
CA ARG A 166 21.86 13.58 0.03
C ARG A 166 20.38 13.51 0.39
N GLU A 167 19.75 12.39 0.10
CA GLU A 167 18.38 12.08 0.54
C GLU A 167 18.41 11.36 1.89
N LEU A 168 17.52 11.73 2.80
CA LEU A 168 17.42 11.16 4.14
C LEU A 168 15.96 10.88 4.49
N LEU A 169 15.71 9.71 5.05
CA LEU A 169 14.44 9.41 5.69
C LEU A 169 14.38 10.08 7.07
N VAL A 170 13.21 10.61 7.39
CA VAL A 170 12.95 11.32 8.65
C VAL A 170 11.63 10.87 9.27
N ARG A 171 11.60 10.83 10.61
CA ARG A 171 10.41 10.57 11.44
C ARG A 171 10.50 11.39 12.73
N THR A 172 9.51 12.23 12.98
CA THR A 172 9.50 13.06 14.21
C THR A 172 9.04 12.31 15.45
N GLY A 173 8.35 11.17 15.30
CA GLY A 173 7.51 10.62 16.37
C GLY A 173 6.32 11.54 16.68
N PRO A 174 5.59 11.29 17.78
CA PRO A 174 4.34 11.97 18.11
C PRO A 174 4.58 13.45 18.46
N MET A 175 4.44 14.32 17.47
CA MET A 175 4.74 15.75 17.56
C MET A 175 3.51 16.62 17.26
N LEU A 176 2.60 16.12 16.44
CA LEU A 176 1.47 16.87 15.88
C LEU A 176 0.15 16.43 16.49
N ARG A 177 -0.83 17.33 16.52
CA ARG A 177 -2.23 17.01 16.85
C ARG A 177 -3.19 17.98 16.16
N VAL A 178 -4.29 17.48 15.60
CA VAL A 178 -5.41 18.33 15.13
C VAL A 178 -6.50 18.32 16.20
N PRO A 179 -6.64 19.36 17.04
CA PRO A 179 -7.59 19.36 18.13
C PRO A 179 -9.03 19.56 17.65
N HIS A 180 -9.98 18.83 18.22
CA HIS A 180 -11.40 19.09 18.00
C HIS A 180 -11.86 20.37 18.72
N LEU A 181 -12.78 21.13 18.12
CA LEU A 181 -13.48 22.22 18.82
C LEU A 181 -14.41 21.64 19.90
N ALA A 182 -14.35 22.14 21.12
CA ALA A 182 -15.21 21.65 22.20
C ALA A 182 -16.71 21.79 21.86
N ILE A 183 -17.51 20.75 22.13
CA ILE A 183 -18.97 20.74 21.91
C ILE A 183 -19.72 21.90 22.60
N HIS A 184 -19.13 22.49 23.65
CA HIS A 184 -19.69 23.65 24.32
C HIS A 184 -19.71 24.90 23.44
N LEU A 185 -18.80 24.97 22.45
CA LEU A 185 -18.66 26.05 21.48
C LEU A 185 -19.32 25.71 20.13
N ASP A 186 -19.59 24.43 19.87
CA ASP A 186 -20.40 23.96 18.74
C ASP A 186 -21.32 22.82 19.20
N ARG A 187 -22.57 23.18 19.52
CA ARG A 187 -23.58 22.22 19.98
C ARG A 187 -24.14 21.35 18.85
N SER A 188 -23.90 21.71 17.58
CA SER A 188 -24.41 21.01 16.41
C SER A 188 -23.48 19.94 15.85
N VAL A 189 -22.28 19.78 16.42
CA VAL A 189 -21.25 18.84 15.94
C VAL A 189 -21.75 17.40 15.78
N ASN A 190 -22.64 16.93 16.65
CA ASN A 190 -23.19 15.57 16.58
C ASN A 190 -24.30 15.41 15.52
N ASP A 191 -24.89 16.51 15.07
CA ASP A 191 -25.88 16.52 13.99
C ASP A 191 -25.18 16.58 12.63
N SER A 192 -24.12 17.39 12.52
CA SER A 192 -23.31 17.53 11.32
C SER A 192 -21.91 18.07 11.64
N LEU A 193 -20.88 17.26 11.38
CA LEU A 193 -19.49 17.69 11.46
C LEU A 193 -18.98 18.11 10.08
N ALA A 194 -18.73 19.41 9.90
CA ALA A 194 -18.15 19.96 8.68
C ALA A 194 -16.79 20.62 8.97
N LEU A 195 -15.72 19.98 8.48
CA LEU A 195 -14.35 20.50 8.62
C LEU A 195 -13.95 21.28 7.37
N ASP A 196 -13.57 22.55 7.56
CA ASP A 196 -12.91 23.32 6.50
C ASP A 196 -11.49 22.76 6.30
N LYS A 197 -11.23 22.27 5.09
CA LYS A 197 -9.97 21.60 4.73
C LYS A 197 -8.72 22.47 4.90
N GLN A 198 -8.86 23.79 4.87
CA GLN A 198 -7.74 24.73 5.02
C GLN A 198 -7.61 25.26 6.45
N ARG A 199 -8.72 25.45 7.17
CA ARG A 199 -8.72 26.08 8.49
C ARG A 199 -8.69 25.06 9.63
N HIS A 200 -9.44 23.97 9.53
CA HIS A 200 -9.72 23.07 10.65
C HIS A 200 -8.84 21.81 10.66
N THR A 201 -7.82 21.75 9.80
CA THR A 201 -6.95 20.58 9.59
C THR A 201 -5.47 20.86 9.89
N GLN A 202 -5.14 22.08 10.33
CA GLN A 202 -3.75 22.49 10.55
C GLN A 202 -3.29 22.06 11.95
N PRO A 203 -2.45 21.02 12.08
CA PRO A 203 -2.08 20.48 13.38
C PRO A 203 -1.25 21.48 14.19
N VAL A 204 -1.47 21.48 15.51
CA VAL A 204 -0.59 22.14 16.46
C VAL A 204 0.59 21.24 16.80
N TRP A 205 1.74 21.83 17.10
CA TRP A 205 2.95 21.10 17.53
C TRP A 205 3.70 21.76 18.69
N GLY A 206 3.24 22.92 19.16
CA GLY A 206 3.87 23.62 20.27
C GLY A 206 3.17 24.93 20.62
N LEU A 207 3.75 25.65 21.57
CA LEU A 207 3.33 26.98 22.01
C LEU A 207 4.41 27.99 21.66
N GLY A 208 4.02 29.18 21.20
CA GLY A 208 4.98 30.25 20.88
C GLY A 208 4.58 31.13 19.70
N ASP A 209 5.54 31.93 19.25
CA ASP A 209 5.44 32.78 18.07
C ASP A 209 6.07 32.05 16.86
N PRO A 210 5.32 31.81 15.77
CA PRO A 210 5.86 31.11 14.60
C PRO A 210 7.04 31.83 13.92
N ARG A 211 7.32 33.10 14.25
CA ARG A 211 8.50 33.84 13.76
C ARG A 211 9.81 33.43 14.44
N GLU A 212 9.72 32.77 15.59
CA GLU A 212 10.88 32.37 16.42
C GLU A 212 11.18 30.87 16.33
N HIS A 213 10.37 30.12 15.59
CA HIS A 213 10.44 28.67 15.52
C HIS A 213 10.48 28.19 14.06
N ASP A 214 10.94 26.96 13.86
CA ASP A 214 10.94 26.32 12.55
C ASP A 214 10.61 24.83 12.69
N VAL A 215 9.51 24.39 12.08
CA VAL A 215 9.10 22.98 12.09
C VAL A 215 10.08 22.10 11.31
N LEU A 216 10.81 22.63 10.31
CA LEU A 216 11.82 21.85 9.60
C LEU A 216 13.00 21.52 10.51
N ALA A 217 13.34 22.39 11.45
CA ALA A 217 14.34 22.12 12.46
C ALA A 217 13.97 20.94 13.37
N GLU A 218 12.67 20.75 13.67
CA GLU A 218 12.18 19.56 14.37
C GLU A 218 12.23 18.31 13.48
N VAL A 219 11.83 18.44 12.22
CA VAL A 219 11.84 17.33 11.25
C VAL A 219 13.23 16.73 11.11
N VAL A 220 14.26 17.56 10.94
CA VAL A 220 15.62 17.08 10.72
C VAL A 220 16.28 16.53 11.99
N ARG A 221 15.73 16.79 13.18
CA ARG A 221 16.11 16.04 14.40
C ARG A 221 15.62 14.59 14.37
N GLY A 222 14.58 14.31 13.59
CA GLY A 222 14.01 12.98 13.38
C GLY A 222 14.69 12.16 12.29
N VAL A 223 15.89 12.52 11.83
CA VAL A 223 16.61 11.73 10.81
C VAL A 223 16.84 10.31 11.30
N VAL A 224 16.51 9.34 10.44
CA VAL A 224 16.67 7.92 10.74
C VAL A 224 18.09 7.47 10.38
N GLY A 225 18.80 6.84 11.33
CA GLY A 225 20.15 6.31 11.15
C GLY A 225 21.20 7.01 12.04
N ALA A 226 22.32 6.33 12.28
CA ALA A 226 23.42 6.88 13.10
C ALA A 226 24.17 7.97 12.31
N ASP A 227 24.51 9.08 12.97
CA ASP A 227 25.50 10.08 12.55
C ASP A 227 25.09 11.19 11.56
N ALA A 228 23.81 11.46 11.37
CA ALA A 228 23.37 12.59 10.55
C ALA A 228 22.80 13.74 11.39
N THR A 229 23.66 14.56 12.01
CA THR A 229 23.24 15.91 12.40
C THR A 229 23.01 16.72 11.13
N VAL A 230 21.77 17.16 10.92
CA VAL A 230 21.39 17.96 9.76
C VAL A 230 21.11 19.39 10.22
N ASP A 231 21.80 20.33 9.59
CA ASP A 231 21.52 21.75 9.70
C ASP A 231 20.22 22.06 8.92
N PRO A 232 19.18 22.66 9.55
CA PRO A 232 17.94 23.01 8.84
C PRO A 232 18.18 23.86 7.59
N ASP A 233 19.21 24.71 7.60
CA ASP A 233 19.60 25.56 6.45
C ASP A 233 20.20 24.77 5.26
N ASP A 234 20.48 23.48 5.46
CA ASP A 234 20.87 22.58 4.37
C ASP A 234 19.70 21.88 3.69
N VAL A 235 18.47 21.99 4.20
CA VAL A 235 17.30 21.41 3.56
C VAL A 235 17.00 22.16 2.26
N LEU A 236 17.07 21.45 1.13
CA LEU A 236 16.81 21.97 -0.21
C LEU A 236 15.39 21.64 -0.71
N GLY A 237 14.82 20.55 -0.19
CA GLY A 237 13.48 20.09 -0.51
C GLY A 237 13.06 18.94 0.40
N TYR A 238 11.77 18.65 0.46
CA TYR A 238 11.22 17.59 1.29
C TYR A 238 9.87 17.11 0.78
N ASP A 239 9.55 15.85 1.08
CA ASP A 239 8.24 15.25 0.86
C ASP A 239 7.83 14.58 2.18
N LEU A 240 6.98 15.25 2.96
CA LEU A 240 6.63 14.83 4.33
C LEU A 240 5.13 14.60 4.45
N ALA A 241 4.75 13.39 4.87
CA ALA A 241 3.39 12.98 5.17
C ALA A 241 3.13 13.05 6.68
N VAL A 242 1.87 13.28 7.04
CA VAL A 242 1.38 13.15 8.41
C VAL A 242 0.87 11.73 8.61
N ALA A 243 1.28 11.08 9.70
CA ALA A 243 0.91 9.71 10.04
C ALA A 243 0.41 9.60 11.49
N ASP A 244 -0.56 8.72 11.74
CA ASP A 244 -0.94 8.32 13.11
C ASP A 244 0.20 7.52 13.77
N THR A 245 0.53 7.88 15.00
CA THR A 245 1.56 7.20 15.81
C THR A 245 0.99 6.08 16.68
N GLN A 246 -0.34 5.94 16.76
CA GLN A 246 -0.96 4.86 17.49
C GLN A 246 -0.66 3.50 16.84
N ALA A 247 0.16 2.68 17.50
CA ALA A 247 0.58 1.37 17.00
C ALA A 247 -0.60 0.49 16.52
N PRO A 248 -0.46 -0.25 15.41
CA PRO A 248 -1.44 -1.26 15.00
C PRO A 248 -1.64 -2.31 16.09
N ARG A 249 -2.87 -2.80 16.27
CA ARG A 249 -3.16 -3.78 17.33
C ARG A 249 -4.31 -4.72 16.97
N THR A 250 -4.15 -5.99 17.35
CA THR A 250 -5.25 -6.94 17.37
C THR A 250 -6.19 -6.66 18.55
N PHE A 251 -7.50 -6.83 18.36
CA PHE A 251 -8.51 -6.64 19.39
C PHE A 251 -9.79 -7.44 19.05
N GLY A 252 -10.86 -7.22 19.83
CA GLY A 252 -12.13 -7.94 19.70
C GLY A 252 -12.11 -9.30 20.39
N ALA A 253 -13.28 -9.92 20.51
CA ALA A 253 -13.40 -11.27 21.07
C ALA A 253 -12.52 -12.25 20.27
N GLY A 254 -11.72 -13.06 20.97
CA GLY A 254 -10.78 -14.00 20.34
C GLY A 254 -9.59 -13.34 19.60
N GLY A 255 -9.41 -12.02 19.70
CA GLY A 255 -8.38 -11.30 18.95
C GLY A 255 -8.60 -11.35 17.44
N ALA A 256 -9.86 -11.39 17.00
CA ALA A 256 -10.23 -11.62 15.60
C ALA A 256 -10.06 -10.39 14.69
N LEU A 257 -9.88 -9.20 15.24
CA LEU A 257 -9.86 -7.94 14.51
C LEU A 257 -8.49 -7.27 14.58
N LEU A 258 -8.07 -6.60 13.51
CA LEU A 258 -6.87 -5.77 13.46
C LEU A 258 -7.26 -4.34 13.11
N ALA A 259 -6.87 -3.38 13.95
CA ALA A 259 -7.00 -1.96 13.67
C ALA A 259 -5.63 -1.30 13.48
N SER A 260 -5.46 -0.58 12.38
CA SER A 260 -4.19 0.02 11.96
C SER A 260 -4.44 1.26 11.11
N GLY A 261 -3.52 2.22 11.12
CA GLY A 261 -3.46 3.19 10.01
C GLY A 261 -2.95 2.51 8.74
N ARG A 262 -3.29 3.04 7.57
CA ARG A 262 -2.70 2.65 6.27
C ARG A 262 -2.85 1.16 5.91
N LEU A 263 -3.93 0.49 6.36
CA LEU A 263 -4.25 -0.84 5.80
C LEU A 263 -4.47 -0.72 4.30
N ASP A 264 -5.13 0.37 3.88
CA ASP A 264 -5.12 0.86 2.51
C ASP A 264 -3.80 1.58 2.18
N ASN A 265 -2.86 1.00 1.43
CA ASN A 265 -2.88 -0.39 0.94
C ASN A 265 -1.64 -1.20 1.39
N LEU A 266 -1.03 -0.81 2.53
CA LEU A 266 0.11 -1.54 3.07
C LEU A 266 -0.23 -2.99 3.45
N LEU A 267 -1.51 -3.31 3.65
CA LEU A 267 -1.99 -4.69 3.79
C LEU A 267 -1.64 -5.51 2.54
N SER A 268 -1.95 -5.04 1.34
CA SER A 268 -1.65 -5.76 0.10
C SER A 268 -0.16 -5.78 -0.21
N VAL A 269 0.57 -4.67 0.08
CA VAL A 269 2.03 -4.63 -0.07
C VAL A 269 2.69 -5.68 0.80
N HIS A 270 2.28 -5.78 2.07
CA HIS A 270 2.80 -6.76 3.00
C HIS A 270 2.44 -8.20 2.60
N ALA A 271 1.19 -8.45 2.22
CA ALA A 271 0.77 -9.77 1.75
C ALA A 271 1.58 -10.22 0.52
N GLY A 272 1.79 -9.33 -0.44
CA GLY A 272 2.60 -9.58 -1.63
C GLY A 272 4.09 -9.79 -1.31
N LEU A 273 4.63 -9.04 -0.36
CA LEU A 273 5.99 -9.23 0.14
C LEU A 273 6.18 -10.60 0.81
N VAL A 274 5.26 -10.99 1.69
CA VAL A 274 5.29 -12.31 2.34
C VAL A 274 5.19 -13.42 1.30
N ALA A 275 4.31 -13.27 0.30
CA ALA A 275 4.16 -14.22 -0.79
C ALA A 275 5.46 -14.36 -1.61
N LEU A 276 6.09 -13.23 -1.99
CA LEU A 276 7.33 -13.22 -2.76
C LEU A 276 8.51 -13.82 -1.97
N LEU A 277 8.64 -13.49 -0.68
CA LEU A 277 9.67 -14.07 0.18
C LEU A 277 9.50 -15.58 0.36
N ALA A 278 8.26 -16.05 0.55
CA ALA A 278 7.95 -17.46 0.64
C ALA A 278 8.18 -18.21 -0.68
N HIS A 279 7.92 -17.54 -1.83
CA HIS A 279 8.25 -18.06 -3.15
C HIS A 279 9.78 -18.16 -3.34
N ALA A 280 10.54 -17.11 -3.01
CA ALA A 280 12.00 -17.12 -3.09
C ALA A 280 12.66 -18.13 -2.15
N GLY A 281 12.06 -18.42 -1.00
CA GLY A 281 12.56 -19.43 -0.05
C GLY A 281 12.27 -20.89 -0.43
N ALA A 282 11.46 -21.15 -1.47
CA ALA A 282 11.13 -22.51 -1.87
C ALA A 282 12.32 -23.21 -2.56
N GLY A 283 12.48 -24.52 -2.31
CA GLY A 283 13.52 -25.33 -2.94
C GLY A 283 13.30 -25.57 -4.44
N PRO A 284 14.29 -26.12 -5.15
CA PRO A 284 14.26 -26.29 -6.62
C PRO A 284 13.09 -27.13 -7.14
N ASP A 285 12.48 -27.98 -6.31
CA ASP A 285 11.31 -28.79 -6.67
C ASP A 285 10.01 -27.96 -6.85
N HIS A 286 10.04 -26.67 -6.53
CA HIS A 286 8.94 -25.71 -6.72
C HIS A 286 9.28 -24.65 -7.77
N ALA A 287 10.12 -24.98 -8.75
CA ALA A 287 10.51 -24.07 -9.82
C ALA A 287 9.26 -23.59 -10.59
N ALA A 288 8.88 -22.33 -10.38
CA ALA A 288 7.85 -21.70 -11.19
C ALA A 288 8.35 -21.52 -12.62
N ASP A 289 7.46 -21.69 -13.57
CA ASP A 289 7.67 -21.41 -15.00
C ASP A 289 7.50 -19.92 -15.33
N ARG A 290 7.49 -19.05 -14.32
CA ARG A 290 7.18 -17.62 -14.41
C ARG A 290 8.17 -16.79 -13.60
N ILE A 291 8.34 -15.54 -14.02
CA ILE A 291 9.06 -14.52 -13.25
C ILE A 291 8.07 -13.93 -12.23
N ALA A 292 8.37 -14.12 -10.95
CA ALA A 292 7.57 -13.57 -9.86
C ALA A 292 7.96 -12.13 -9.57
N VAL A 293 6.99 -11.21 -9.53
CA VAL A 293 7.22 -9.78 -9.31
C VAL A 293 6.26 -9.26 -8.23
N LEU A 294 6.77 -8.50 -7.27
CA LEU A 294 6.01 -7.57 -6.44
C LEU A 294 6.26 -6.15 -6.97
N ALA A 295 5.21 -5.42 -7.30
CA ALA A 295 5.29 -4.02 -7.71
C ALA A 295 4.36 -3.17 -6.84
N ALA A 296 4.94 -2.36 -5.96
CA ALA A 296 4.21 -1.46 -5.08
C ALA A 296 4.47 0.00 -5.49
N PHE A 297 3.41 0.71 -5.88
CA PHE A 297 3.48 2.05 -6.47
C PHE A 297 3.14 3.15 -5.45
N ASP A 298 3.68 4.34 -5.61
CA ASP A 298 3.25 5.56 -4.92
C ASP A 298 2.11 6.24 -5.71
N HIS A 299 1.48 7.26 -5.12
CA HIS A 299 0.52 8.14 -5.79
C HIS A 299 -0.76 7.47 -6.33
N GLU A 300 -1.18 6.31 -5.84
CA GLU A 300 -2.44 5.69 -6.24
C GLU A 300 -3.63 6.60 -5.91
N GLU A 301 -3.62 7.12 -4.69
CA GLU A 301 -4.71 7.90 -4.07
C GLU A 301 -4.98 9.26 -4.76
N ILE A 302 -4.09 9.64 -5.68
CA ILE A 302 -4.17 10.86 -6.48
C ILE A 302 -4.21 10.57 -7.99
N GLY A 303 -4.46 9.31 -8.38
CA GLY A 303 -4.67 8.90 -9.78
C GLY A 303 -3.43 8.36 -10.50
N SER A 304 -2.38 7.97 -9.76
CA SER A 304 -1.17 7.27 -10.24
C SER A 304 -0.32 8.00 -11.29
N SER A 305 -0.64 9.24 -11.63
CA SER A 305 -0.04 9.99 -12.75
C SER A 305 1.29 10.65 -12.37
N SER A 306 2.29 9.82 -12.08
CA SER A 306 3.64 10.27 -11.71
C SER A 306 4.72 9.31 -12.20
N ARG A 307 6.00 9.66 -12.04
CA ARG A 307 7.14 8.78 -12.39
C ARG A 307 7.20 7.49 -11.57
N SER A 308 6.55 7.47 -10.41
CA SER A 308 6.59 6.37 -9.43
C SER A 308 5.22 5.69 -9.27
N GLY A 309 4.14 6.30 -9.76
CA GLY A 309 2.82 5.70 -9.75
C GLY A 309 2.62 4.64 -10.83
N ALA A 310 1.53 3.88 -10.72
CA ALA A 310 1.21 2.80 -11.65
C ALA A 310 0.98 3.28 -13.10
N ALA A 311 0.62 4.55 -13.29
CA ALA A 311 0.52 5.16 -14.62
C ALA A 311 1.86 5.66 -15.15
N GLY A 312 2.93 5.58 -14.36
CA GLY A 312 4.30 5.89 -14.74
C GLY A 312 5.01 4.76 -15.48
N PRO A 313 6.26 4.96 -15.92
CA PRO A 313 7.00 3.98 -16.70
C PRO A 313 7.69 2.91 -15.83
N PHE A 314 7.63 2.99 -14.49
CA PHE A 314 8.51 2.20 -13.62
C PHE A 314 8.39 0.69 -13.84
N LEU A 315 7.16 0.15 -13.89
CA LEU A 315 6.97 -1.28 -14.14
C LEU A 315 7.36 -1.66 -15.57
N GLU A 316 7.06 -0.81 -16.56
CA GLU A 316 7.45 -1.03 -17.95
C GLU A 316 8.98 -1.15 -18.09
N ASP A 317 9.70 -0.17 -17.53
CA ASP A 317 11.17 -0.12 -17.52
C ASP A 317 11.77 -1.38 -16.90
N VAL A 318 11.24 -1.82 -15.75
CA VAL A 318 11.73 -3.02 -15.06
C VAL A 318 11.49 -4.27 -15.92
N LEU A 319 10.27 -4.47 -16.41
CA LEU A 319 9.92 -5.66 -17.18
C LEU A 319 10.73 -5.75 -18.48
N ASP A 320 10.92 -4.64 -19.18
CA ASP A 320 11.70 -4.60 -20.41
C ASP A 320 13.19 -4.88 -20.16
N ARG A 321 13.76 -4.36 -19.06
CA ARG A 321 15.14 -4.65 -18.67
C ARG A 321 15.34 -6.10 -18.26
N VAL A 322 14.38 -6.69 -17.56
CA VAL A 322 14.40 -8.12 -17.19
C VAL A 322 14.37 -8.99 -18.45
N GLN A 323 13.47 -8.72 -19.39
CA GLN A 323 13.39 -9.48 -20.63
C GLN A 323 14.62 -9.28 -21.53
N ALA A 324 15.14 -8.06 -21.61
CA ALA A 324 16.41 -7.79 -22.30
C ALA A 324 17.57 -8.58 -21.67
N GLY A 325 17.60 -8.70 -20.34
CA GLY A 325 18.56 -9.54 -19.61
C GLY A 325 18.44 -11.04 -19.88
N LEU A 326 17.30 -11.49 -20.44
CA LEU A 326 17.07 -12.86 -20.93
C LEU A 326 17.34 -13.01 -22.43
N GLY A 327 17.79 -11.95 -23.12
CA GLY A 327 18.04 -11.95 -24.56
C GLY A 327 16.77 -11.88 -25.41
N ALA A 328 15.66 -11.39 -24.86
CA ALA A 328 14.40 -11.31 -25.57
C ALA A 328 14.43 -10.31 -26.73
N SER A 329 13.92 -10.74 -27.89
CA SER A 329 13.58 -9.82 -28.98
C SER A 329 12.27 -9.08 -28.67
N ALA A 330 11.97 -8.04 -29.46
CA ALA A 330 10.70 -7.33 -29.33
C ALA A 330 9.48 -8.26 -29.54
N GLU A 331 9.62 -9.33 -30.32
CA GLU A 331 8.56 -10.33 -30.48
C GLU A 331 8.42 -11.23 -29.25
N ASP A 332 9.54 -11.66 -28.67
CA ASP A 332 9.53 -12.46 -27.44
C ASP A 332 8.89 -11.71 -26.27
N VAL A 333 9.18 -10.40 -26.14
CA VAL A 333 8.55 -9.54 -25.13
C VAL A 333 7.03 -9.52 -25.30
N ARG A 334 6.50 -9.37 -26.52
CA ARG A 334 5.04 -9.37 -26.75
C ARG A 334 4.42 -10.72 -26.41
N ARG A 335 5.08 -11.82 -26.76
CA ARG A 335 4.63 -13.18 -26.43
C ARG A 335 4.62 -13.41 -24.93
N ALA A 336 5.68 -13.01 -24.23
CA ALA A 336 5.77 -13.11 -22.77
C ALA A 336 4.67 -12.28 -22.08
N ARG A 337 4.49 -11.01 -22.49
CA ARG A 337 3.45 -10.11 -21.96
C ARG A 337 2.03 -10.69 -22.17
N ALA A 338 1.75 -11.27 -23.33
CA ALA A 338 0.46 -11.89 -23.62
C ALA A 338 0.15 -13.12 -22.74
N ALA A 339 1.19 -13.81 -22.26
CA ALA A 339 1.08 -14.96 -21.34
C ALA A 339 1.22 -14.57 -19.85
N SER A 340 1.33 -13.27 -19.56
CA SER A 340 1.56 -12.76 -18.20
C SER A 340 0.26 -12.41 -17.49
N LEU A 341 0.33 -12.34 -16.16
CA LEU A 341 -0.80 -12.00 -15.28
C LEU A 341 -0.41 -10.89 -14.30
N VAL A 342 -1.31 -9.95 -14.04
CA VAL A 342 -1.22 -9.01 -12.93
C VAL A 342 -2.33 -9.33 -11.95
N VAL A 343 -1.96 -9.62 -10.70
CA VAL A 343 -2.86 -9.63 -9.55
C VAL A 343 -2.78 -8.24 -8.94
N SER A 344 -3.70 -7.36 -9.35
CA SER A 344 -3.84 -6.01 -8.81
C SER A 344 -4.55 -6.11 -7.46
N SER A 345 -3.80 -6.01 -6.38
CA SER A 345 -4.33 -6.15 -5.03
C SER A 345 -4.46 -4.79 -4.37
N ASP A 346 -5.69 -4.50 -3.99
CA ASP A 346 -6.05 -3.32 -3.25
C ASP A 346 -7.16 -3.67 -2.27
N VAL A 347 -7.20 -3.06 -1.09
CA VAL A 347 -8.27 -3.34 -0.13
C VAL A 347 -9.65 -3.03 -0.72
N GLY A 348 -10.71 -3.62 -0.19
CA GLY A 348 -12.07 -3.26 -0.61
C GLY A 348 -13.04 -3.31 0.55
N HIS A 349 -14.30 -3.01 0.27
CA HIS A 349 -15.26 -2.69 1.32
C HIS A 349 -15.96 -3.95 1.83
N SER A 350 -15.69 -4.34 3.08
CA SER A 350 -16.58 -5.24 3.81
C SER A 350 -17.96 -4.60 3.91
N VAL A 351 -19.03 -5.40 3.82
CA VAL A 351 -20.38 -4.92 4.13
C VAL A 351 -20.37 -4.34 5.55
N HIS A 352 -20.80 -3.08 5.67
CA HIS A 352 -20.79 -2.38 6.94
C HIS A 352 -22.07 -2.73 7.70
N PRO A 353 -22.00 -3.27 8.94
CA PRO A 353 -23.19 -3.77 9.64
C PRO A 353 -24.24 -2.67 9.91
N ASN A 354 -23.81 -1.41 10.03
CA ASN A 354 -24.71 -0.26 10.24
C ASN A 354 -25.09 0.48 8.95
N HIS A 355 -24.54 0.08 7.79
CA HIS A 355 -24.73 0.77 6.50
C HIS A 355 -24.82 -0.22 5.32
N ALA A 356 -25.43 -1.38 5.55
CA ALA A 356 -25.48 -2.46 4.56
C ALA A 356 -26.21 -2.04 3.26
N GLU A 357 -27.10 -1.04 3.34
CA GLU A 357 -27.83 -0.48 2.20
C GLU A 357 -26.93 0.19 1.15
N ARG A 358 -25.64 0.39 1.45
CA ARG A 358 -24.65 0.96 0.54
C ARG A 358 -24.01 -0.08 -0.39
N HIS A 359 -24.14 -1.36 -0.11
CA HIS A 359 -23.59 -2.44 -0.92
C HIS A 359 -24.59 -2.93 -1.98
N ASP A 360 -24.11 -3.77 -2.90
CA ASP A 360 -24.97 -4.50 -3.82
C ASP A 360 -25.85 -5.51 -3.06
N PRO A 361 -27.15 -5.66 -3.36
CA PRO A 361 -28.08 -6.48 -2.57
C PRO A 361 -27.70 -7.97 -2.41
N ALA A 362 -26.89 -8.52 -3.31
CA ALA A 362 -26.51 -9.94 -3.32
C ALA A 362 -25.02 -10.17 -3.02
N ASN A 363 -24.16 -9.19 -3.31
CA ASN A 363 -22.71 -9.33 -3.20
C ASN A 363 -22.19 -8.57 -1.98
N HIS A 364 -22.25 -9.23 -0.82
CA HIS A 364 -21.87 -8.71 0.49
C HIS A 364 -20.61 -9.41 1.02
N PRO A 365 -19.39 -9.04 0.56
CA PRO A 365 -18.20 -9.59 1.17
C PRO A 365 -18.11 -9.15 2.64
N VAL A 366 -17.68 -10.06 3.50
CA VAL A 366 -17.49 -9.81 4.92
C VAL A 366 -16.01 -9.98 5.28
N ALA A 367 -15.50 -9.09 6.13
CA ALA A 367 -14.19 -9.31 6.75
C ALA A 367 -14.17 -10.67 7.49
N GLY A 368 -13.12 -11.44 7.28
CA GLY A 368 -12.95 -12.81 7.76
C GLY A 368 -13.45 -13.89 6.79
N GLY A 369 -14.12 -13.49 5.71
CA GLY A 369 -14.63 -14.40 4.67
C GLY A 369 -13.62 -14.76 3.57
N GLY A 370 -12.39 -14.27 3.65
CA GLY A 370 -11.36 -14.44 2.62
C GLY A 370 -11.21 -13.26 1.67
N PRO A 371 -10.16 -13.28 0.82
CA PRO A 371 -9.94 -12.25 -0.18
C PRO A 371 -11.16 -12.00 -1.06
N ILE A 372 -11.34 -10.75 -1.45
CA ILE A 372 -12.39 -10.33 -2.36
C ILE A 372 -11.85 -10.31 -3.80
N LEU A 373 -12.66 -10.79 -4.74
CA LEU A 373 -12.48 -10.68 -6.17
C LEU A 373 -13.36 -9.53 -6.68
N LYS A 374 -12.74 -8.45 -7.15
CA LYS A 374 -13.44 -7.21 -7.50
C LYS A 374 -13.81 -7.22 -8.98
N ILE A 375 -15.09 -7.01 -9.28
CA ILE A 375 -15.64 -7.06 -10.63
C ILE A 375 -16.42 -5.77 -10.91
N ASN A 376 -16.16 -5.14 -12.05
CA ASN A 376 -16.92 -3.98 -12.49
C ASN A 376 -16.97 -3.90 -14.02
N ALA A 377 -18.18 -3.92 -14.58
CA ALA A 377 -18.38 -3.90 -16.03
C ALA A 377 -17.83 -2.63 -16.72
N ASN A 378 -17.72 -1.51 -16.00
CA ASN A 378 -17.15 -0.27 -16.50
C ASN A 378 -15.62 -0.22 -16.41
N GLN A 379 -14.96 -1.36 -16.16
CA GLN A 379 -13.49 -1.48 -16.06
C GLN A 379 -12.89 -0.56 -14.98
N ARG A 380 -13.66 -0.32 -13.90
CA ARG A 380 -13.10 0.25 -12.65
C ARG A 380 -12.19 -0.75 -11.94
N TYR A 381 -12.41 -2.02 -12.23
CA TYR A 381 -11.57 -3.18 -11.96
C TYR A 381 -11.37 -3.90 -13.30
N ALA A 382 -10.17 -4.40 -13.57
CA ALA A 382 -9.78 -5.01 -14.85
C ALA A 382 -10.15 -6.50 -14.96
N SER A 383 -10.71 -7.09 -13.89
CA SER A 383 -11.08 -8.51 -13.83
C SER A 383 -11.99 -8.93 -14.99
N ASP A 384 -11.50 -9.88 -15.81
CA ASP A 384 -12.26 -10.58 -16.84
C ASP A 384 -12.43 -12.07 -16.49
N ALA A 385 -13.22 -12.81 -17.27
CA ALA A 385 -13.51 -14.22 -16.99
C ALA A 385 -12.25 -15.10 -16.87
N VAL A 386 -11.18 -14.79 -17.62
CA VAL A 386 -9.94 -15.56 -17.62
C VAL A 386 -9.10 -15.21 -16.38
N GLY A 387 -9.00 -13.93 -16.02
CA GLY A 387 -8.35 -13.48 -14.80
C GLY A 387 -9.04 -13.99 -13.54
N ILE A 388 -10.38 -13.99 -13.54
CA ILE A 388 -11.21 -14.59 -12.49
C ILE A 388 -10.89 -16.08 -12.32
N ALA A 389 -10.87 -16.84 -13.42
CA ALA A 389 -10.56 -18.27 -13.35
C ALA A 389 -9.16 -18.54 -12.81
N ALA A 390 -8.15 -17.73 -13.18
CA ALA A 390 -6.80 -17.83 -12.64
C ALA A 390 -6.76 -17.55 -11.13
N TRP A 391 -7.48 -16.52 -10.66
CA TRP A 391 -7.56 -16.20 -9.24
C TRP A 391 -8.26 -17.30 -8.42
N GLU A 392 -9.40 -17.79 -8.90
CA GLU A 392 -10.13 -18.88 -8.23
C GLU A 392 -9.29 -20.16 -8.16
N ALA A 393 -8.51 -20.47 -9.21
CA ALA A 393 -7.57 -21.58 -9.19
C ALA A 393 -6.47 -21.39 -8.13
N ALA A 394 -5.90 -20.18 -8.01
CA ALA A 394 -4.91 -19.86 -6.99
C ALA A 394 -5.49 -19.98 -5.56
N CYS A 395 -6.71 -19.47 -5.34
CA CYS A 395 -7.41 -19.62 -4.06
C CYS A 395 -7.68 -21.10 -3.71
N ALA A 396 -8.15 -21.88 -4.68
CA ALA A 396 -8.39 -23.32 -4.50
C ALA A 396 -7.09 -24.09 -4.18
N ALA A 397 -6.01 -23.82 -4.93
CA ALA A 397 -4.70 -24.43 -4.69
C ALA A 397 -4.13 -24.06 -3.31
N ALA A 398 -4.36 -22.82 -2.87
CA ALA A 398 -3.97 -22.37 -1.54
C ALA A 398 -4.91 -22.87 -0.44
N GLY A 399 -6.08 -23.44 -0.75
CA GLY A 399 -7.10 -23.83 0.23
C GLY A 399 -7.65 -22.63 1.01
N VAL A 400 -7.88 -21.50 0.33
CA VAL A 400 -8.43 -20.27 0.91
C VAL A 400 -9.76 -19.89 0.25
N PRO A 401 -10.71 -19.30 1.00
CA PRO A 401 -11.97 -18.83 0.43
C PRO A 401 -11.78 -17.56 -0.41
N SER A 402 -12.68 -17.32 -1.37
CA SER A 402 -12.76 -16.12 -2.21
C SER A 402 -14.20 -15.58 -2.16
N GLN A 403 -14.36 -14.26 -2.19
CA GLN A 403 -15.67 -13.59 -2.15
C GLN A 403 -15.81 -12.66 -3.35
N ALA A 404 -16.95 -12.71 -4.07
CA ALA A 404 -17.21 -11.73 -5.12
C ALA A 404 -17.54 -10.35 -4.52
N PHE A 405 -16.98 -9.30 -5.11
CA PHE A 405 -17.34 -7.92 -4.83
C PHE A 405 -17.73 -7.21 -6.13
N VAL A 406 -18.93 -6.61 -6.13
CA VAL A 406 -19.38 -5.66 -7.14
C VAL A 406 -19.95 -4.43 -6.45
N SER A 407 -19.86 -3.29 -7.11
CA SER A 407 -20.42 -2.04 -6.59
C SER A 407 -21.93 -1.99 -6.79
N ASN A 408 -22.62 -1.29 -5.90
CA ASN A 408 -24.03 -0.95 -6.09
C ASN A 408 -24.17 -0.04 -7.33
N ASN A 409 -25.09 -0.36 -8.25
CA ASN A 409 -25.27 0.40 -9.50
C ASN A 409 -25.60 1.89 -9.30
N ALA A 410 -26.16 2.27 -8.15
CA ALA A 410 -26.48 3.66 -7.83
C ALA A 410 -25.30 4.44 -7.20
N ILE A 411 -24.19 3.77 -6.86
CA ILE A 411 -23.05 4.36 -6.16
C ILE A 411 -21.79 4.16 -7.02
N PRO A 412 -21.16 5.24 -7.50
CA PRO A 412 -19.92 5.14 -8.25
C PRO A 412 -18.81 4.46 -7.45
N CYS A 413 -18.01 3.65 -8.14
CA CYS A 413 -16.85 2.98 -7.55
C CYS A 413 -15.56 3.76 -7.79
N GLY A 414 -14.63 3.69 -6.83
CA GLY A 414 -13.22 3.99 -7.05
C GLY A 414 -12.62 3.17 -8.20
N SER A 415 -11.44 3.58 -8.66
CA SER A 415 -10.60 2.77 -9.57
C SER A 415 -9.45 2.21 -8.75
N THR A 416 -8.69 1.29 -9.34
CA THR A 416 -7.40 0.82 -8.79
C THR A 416 -6.28 1.03 -9.81
N ILE A 417 -5.07 0.60 -9.46
CA ILE A 417 -3.94 0.42 -10.40
C ILE A 417 -4.20 -0.62 -11.49
N GLY A 418 -5.21 -1.49 -11.34
CA GLY A 418 -5.45 -2.62 -12.22
C GLY A 418 -5.75 -2.22 -13.67
N PRO A 419 -6.82 -1.42 -13.91
CA PRO A 419 -7.13 -0.86 -15.22
C PRO A 419 -6.00 0.00 -15.80
N ILE A 420 -5.26 0.72 -14.96
CA ILE A 420 -4.12 1.54 -15.38
C ILE A 420 -3.01 0.64 -15.96
N THR A 421 -2.64 -0.40 -15.22
CA THR A 421 -1.59 -1.35 -15.61
C THR A 421 -1.99 -2.12 -16.87
N ALA A 422 -3.24 -2.60 -16.93
CA ALA A 422 -3.79 -3.29 -18.09
C ALA A 422 -3.74 -2.40 -19.34
N THR A 423 -4.14 -1.13 -19.20
CA THR A 423 -4.11 -0.15 -20.30
C THR A 423 -2.69 0.13 -20.78
N ARG A 424 -1.76 0.35 -19.85
CA ARG A 424 -0.38 0.73 -20.18
C ARG A 424 0.43 -0.43 -20.78
N LEU A 425 0.30 -1.62 -20.22
CA LEU A 425 1.21 -2.73 -20.51
C LEU A 425 0.57 -3.85 -21.34
N GLY A 426 -0.76 -3.86 -21.47
CA GLY A 426 -1.50 -4.91 -22.16
C GLY A 426 -1.49 -6.25 -21.43
N LEU A 427 -1.13 -6.27 -20.15
CA LEU A 427 -1.11 -7.48 -19.33
C LEU A 427 -2.54 -7.82 -18.88
N ARG A 428 -2.88 -9.11 -18.87
CA ARG A 428 -4.14 -9.54 -18.26
C ARG A 428 -4.08 -9.25 -16.77
N THR A 429 -5.12 -8.60 -16.25
CA THR A 429 -5.18 -8.17 -14.85
C THR A 429 -6.43 -8.69 -14.18
N VAL A 430 -6.28 -9.14 -12.93
CA VAL A 430 -7.39 -9.44 -12.01
C VAL A 430 -7.25 -8.55 -10.78
N ASP A 431 -8.34 -7.90 -10.39
CA ASP A 431 -8.40 -7.04 -9.20
C ASP A 431 -8.94 -7.82 -8.01
N VAL A 432 -8.17 -7.84 -6.93
CA VAL A 432 -8.43 -8.59 -5.71
C VAL A 432 -8.15 -7.72 -4.49
N GLY A 433 -8.38 -8.23 -3.28
CA GLY A 433 -8.10 -7.48 -2.06
C GLY A 433 -8.45 -8.21 -0.77
N ALA A 434 -8.19 -7.56 0.35
CA ALA A 434 -8.83 -7.91 1.63
C ALA A 434 -10.01 -6.98 1.90
N ALA A 435 -11.07 -7.50 2.53
CA ALA A 435 -12.19 -6.69 2.95
C ALA A 435 -11.83 -5.91 4.23
N ILE A 436 -12.02 -4.59 4.19
CA ILE A 436 -11.81 -3.69 5.32
C ILE A 436 -13.05 -2.86 5.60
N LEU A 437 -13.12 -2.31 6.81
CA LEU A 437 -14.02 -1.24 7.19
C LEU A 437 -13.21 0.05 7.41
N SER A 438 -13.91 1.18 7.29
CA SER A 438 -13.35 2.52 7.53
C SER A 438 -12.20 2.90 6.59
N MET A 439 -12.18 2.38 5.36
CA MET A 439 -11.21 2.75 4.31
C MET A 439 -10.99 4.28 4.22
N HIS A 440 -9.73 4.71 4.08
CA HIS A 440 -9.25 6.10 4.12
C HIS A 440 -9.37 6.83 5.48
N SER A 441 -9.70 6.10 6.55
CA SER A 441 -9.60 6.61 7.93
C SER A 441 -8.13 6.67 8.36
N ALA A 442 -7.80 7.57 9.29
CA ALA A 442 -6.52 7.54 10.00
C ALA A 442 -6.29 6.19 10.73
N ARG A 443 -7.37 5.45 11.00
CA ARG A 443 -7.34 4.10 11.57
C ARG A 443 -8.46 3.23 11.00
N GLU A 444 -8.06 2.22 10.24
CA GLU A 444 -8.90 1.30 9.49
C GLU A 444 -9.00 -0.04 10.22
N LEU A 445 -9.87 -0.93 9.73
CA LEU A 445 -10.22 -2.18 10.41
C LEU A 445 -10.35 -3.35 9.43
N THR A 446 -9.73 -4.48 9.75
CA THR A 446 -9.91 -5.75 9.03
C THR A 446 -9.98 -6.94 9.99
N ALA A 447 -10.33 -8.12 9.47
CA ALA A 447 -10.20 -9.36 10.23
C ALA A 447 -8.75 -9.86 10.16
N VAL A 448 -8.24 -10.42 11.26
CA VAL A 448 -6.85 -10.90 11.36
C VAL A 448 -6.51 -11.97 10.31
N VAL A 449 -7.50 -12.76 9.89
CA VAL A 449 -7.29 -13.88 8.96
C VAL A 449 -7.13 -13.45 7.50
N ASP A 450 -7.69 -12.30 7.10
CA ASP A 450 -7.77 -11.93 5.68
C ASP A 450 -6.41 -11.56 5.05
N PRO A 451 -5.52 -10.79 5.70
CA PRO A 451 -4.17 -10.54 5.17
C PRO A 451 -3.39 -11.85 4.97
N TRP A 452 -3.54 -12.78 5.92
CA TRP A 452 -2.90 -14.10 5.85
C TRP A 452 -3.44 -14.93 4.67
N TYR A 453 -4.76 -15.00 4.48
CA TYR A 453 -5.35 -15.66 3.31
C TYR A 453 -4.91 -15.02 1.99
N LEU A 454 -4.87 -13.69 1.93
CA LEU A 454 -4.43 -12.96 0.75
C LEU A 454 -2.99 -13.34 0.37
N SER A 455 -2.07 -13.37 1.34
CA SER A 455 -0.67 -13.76 1.09
C SER A 455 -0.53 -15.20 0.56
N ARG A 456 -1.40 -16.12 1.02
CA ARG A 456 -1.41 -17.52 0.56
C ARG A 456 -1.93 -17.64 -0.87
N ALA A 457 -3.03 -16.96 -1.20
CA ALA A 457 -3.55 -16.91 -2.57
C ALA A 457 -2.53 -16.28 -3.53
N MET A 458 -1.92 -15.17 -3.15
CA MET A 458 -0.87 -14.51 -3.93
C MET A 458 0.33 -15.43 -4.18
N ARG A 459 0.78 -16.18 -3.16
CA ARG A 459 1.86 -17.15 -3.34
C ARG A 459 1.47 -18.25 -4.33
N ALA A 460 0.24 -18.75 -4.28
CA ALA A 460 -0.24 -19.73 -5.25
C ALA A 460 -0.28 -19.14 -6.66
N ALA A 461 -0.71 -17.89 -6.84
CA ALA A 461 -0.70 -17.22 -8.14
C ALA A 461 0.72 -17.03 -8.72
N LEU A 462 1.74 -16.87 -7.86
CA LEU A 462 3.15 -16.83 -8.28
C LEU A 462 3.67 -18.19 -8.78
N LEU A 463 3.07 -19.30 -8.36
CA LEU A 463 3.50 -20.66 -8.72
C LEU A 463 2.91 -21.15 -10.06
N GLY A 464 1.91 -20.45 -10.61
CA GLY A 464 1.21 -20.85 -11.83
C GLY A 464 -0.17 -21.41 -11.53
#